data_AF-A0A8K0P520-F1
#
_entry.id   AF-A0A8K0P520-F1
#
_cell.length_a   1.000
_cell.length_b   1.000
_cell.length_c   1.000
_cell.angle_alpha   90.00
_cell.angle_beta   90.00
_cell.angle_gamma   90.00
#
_symmetry.space_group_name_H-M   'P 1'
#
loop_
_entity.id
_entity.type
_entity.pdbx_description
1 polymer ?
#
loop_
_entity_poly.entity_id
_entity_poly.type
_entity_poly.pdbx_seq_one_letter_code
_entity_poly.pdbx_strand_id
1 'polypeptide(L)' 'MDSKRRWLPLDDVLPSGEESVEGFSISLDRVDRHQAGVYRCTANNGVGEPVFVDMTLNVLCRTLWDDILTK' A
#
# COMPACT_ATOMS: atom_id res chain seq x y z
N MET A 1 -14.00 -13.10 -17.96
CA MET A 1 -14.43 -12.31 -16.79
C MET A 1 -13.15 -11.80 -16.15
N ASP A 2 -12.83 -10.51 -16.34
CA ASP A 2 -11.59 -9.93 -15.80
C ASP A 2 -11.82 -9.45 -14.38
N SER A 3 -11.11 -10.07 -13.43
CA SER A 3 -11.10 -9.63 -12.05
C SER A 3 -10.24 -8.37 -11.96
N LYS A 4 -10.88 -7.21 -11.77
CA LYS A 4 -10.19 -5.94 -11.60
C LYS A 4 -9.79 -5.76 -10.15
N ARG A 5 -8.51 -5.48 -9.90
CA ARG A 5 -8.01 -5.13 -8.57
C ARG A 5 -7.53 -3.69 -8.56
N ARG A 6 -7.86 -2.96 -7.50
CA ARG A 6 -7.50 -1.55 -7.32
C ARG A 6 -6.84 -1.33 -5.97
N TRP A 7 -5.80 -0.52 -5.94
CA TRP A 7 -5.06 -0.11 -4.75
C TRP A 7 -5.28 1.36 -4.44
N LEU A 8 -5.56 1.68 -3.19
CA LEU A 8 -5.80 3.04 -2.67
C LEU A 8 -5.12 3.16 -1.30
N PRO A 9 -4.30 4.20 -1.02
CA PRO A 9 -3.99 4.55 0.36
C PRO A 9 -5.28 5.03 1.05
N LEU A 10 -5.46 4.67 2.32
CA LEU A 10 -6.68 5.04 3.04
C LEU A 10 -6.69 6.51 3.47
N ASP A 11 -5.53 7.01 3.86
CA ASP A 11 -5.38 8.32 4.51
C ASP A 11 -4.50 9.30 3.71
N ASP A 12 -4.09 8.92 2.49
CA ASP A 12 -3.16 9.72 1.65
C ASP A 12 -3.34 9.45 0.14
N VAL A 13 -2.56 10.11 -0.71
CA VAL A 13 -2.45 9.86 -2.16
C VAL A 13 -1.33 8.87 -2.44
N LEU A 14 -1.41 8.10 -3.54
CA LEU A 14 -0.29 7.20 -3.86
C LEU A 14 1.00 8.01 -4.06
N PRO A 15 2.15 7.42 -3.74
CA PRO A 15 3.44 8.10 -3.93
C PRO A 15 3.74 8.45 -5.40
N SER A 16 3.08 7.77 -6.35
CA SER A 16 3.11 8.09 -7.78
C SER A 16 2.31 9.35 -8.15
N GLY A 17 1.55 9.93 -7.22
CA GLY A 17 0.62 11.03 -7.45
C GLY A 17 -0.73 10.61 -8.02
N GLU A 18 -0.93 9.32 -8.31
CA GLU A 18 -2.22 8.78 -8.75
C GLU A 18 -3.17 8.58 -7.57
N GLU A 19 -4.47 8.73 -7.80
CA GLU A 19 -5.46 8.41 -6.77
C GLU A 19 -5.50 6.91 -6.49
N SER A 20 -5.35 6.07 -7.54
CA SER A 20 -5.41 4.62 -7.42
C SER A 20 -4.64 3.91 -8.53
N VAL A 21 -4.14 2.70 -8.26
CA VAL A 21 -3.48 1.84 -9.26
C VAL A 21 -4.32 0.60 -9.52
N GLU A 22 -4.57 0.28 -10.79
CA GLU A 22 -5.17 -0.99 -11.18
C GLU A 22 -4.10 -2.07 -11.39
N GLY A 23 -4.29 -3.24 -10.79
CA GLY A 23 -3.37 -4.35 -10.93
C GLY A 23 -3.39 -5.34 -9.77
N PHE A 24 -2.83 -6.53 -10.01
CA PHE A 24 -2.72 -7.56 -8.98
C PHE A 24 -1.71 -7.22 -7.88
N SER A 25 -0.80 -6.29 -8.17
CA SER A 25 0.25 -5.81 -7.28
C SER A 25 0.48 -4.31 -7.50
N ILE A 26 1.05 -3.66 -6.51
CA ILE A 26 1.58 -2.30 -6.59
C ILE A 26 3.08 -2.34 -6.28
N SER A 27 3.86 -1.52 -6.99
CA SER A 27 5.29 -1.32 -6.75
C SER A 27 5.51 0.10 -6.27
N LEU A 28 6.23 0.25 -5.16
CA LEU A 28 6.60 1.56 -4.61
C LEU A 28 8.12 1.72 -4.74
N ASP A 29 8.56 2.71 -5.51
CA ASP A 29 9.98 3.01 -5.69
C ASP A 29 10.45 4.08 -4.71
N ARG A 30 11.72 3.99 -4.29
CA ARG A 30 12.40 4.95 -3.40
C ARG A 30 11.61 5.24 -2.11
N VAL A 31 11.10 4.17 -1.49
CA VAL A 31 10.23 4.26 -0.30
C VAL A 31 10.90 5.02 0.84
N ASP A 32 10.22 6.04 1.36
CA ASP A 32 10.54 6.75 2.60
C ASP A 32 9.40 6.68 3.62
N ARG A 33 9.65 7.20 4.83
CA ARG A 33 8.73 7.08 5.98
C ARG A 33 7.34 7.69 5.73
N HIS A 34 7.19 8.67 4.84
CA HIS A 34 5.92 9.33 4.58
C HIS A 34 4.97 8.41 3.80
N GLN A 35 5.50 7.34 3.19
CA GLN A 35 4.72 6.35 2.47
C GLN A 35 4.23 5.22 3.40
N ALA A 36 4.58 5.24 4.70
CA ALA A 36 4.01 4.32 5.68
C ALA A 36 2.51 4.60 5.88
N GLY A 37 1.70 3.56 6.01
CA GLY A 37 0.25 3.72 6.14
C GLY A 37 -0.54 2.47 5.81
N VAL A 38 -1.86 2.63 5.69
CA VAL A 38 -2.77 1.54 5.32
C VAL A 38 -3.13 1.64 3.83
N TYR A 39 -2.93 0.54 3.12
CA TYR A 39 -3.29 0.39 1.71
C TYR A 39 -4.45 -0.60 1.57
N ARG A 40 -5.49 -0.20 0.85
CA ARG A 40 -6.64 -1.05 0.55
C ARG A 40 -6.52 -1.68 -0.83
N CYS A 41 -6.61 -3.01 -0.87
CA CYS A 41 -6.87 -3.75 -2.10
C CYS A 41 -8.38 -3.95 -2.26
N THR A 42 -8.96 -3.51 -3.35
CA THR A 42 -10.36 -3.81 -3.71
C THR A 42 -10.38 -4.74 -4.92
N ALA A 43 -11.03 -5.90 -4.80
CA ALA A 43 -11.22 -6.85 -5.89
C ALA A 43 -12.68 -6.85 -6.36
N ASN A 44 -12.87 -6.66 -7.67
CA ASN A 44 -14.17 -6.65 -8.32
C ASN A 44 -14.18 -7.70 -9.45
N ASN A 45 -15.07 -8.68 -9.36
CA ASN A 45 -15.29 -9.71 -10.38
C ASN A 45 -16.50 -9.43 -11.28
N GLY A 46 -17.17 -8.28 -11.10
CA GLY A 46 -18.37 -7.88 -11.82
C GLY A 46 -19.67 -8.51 -11.30
N VAL A 47 -19.64 -9.20 -10.16
CA VAL A 47 -20.81 -9.88 -9.57
C VAL A 47 -20.91 -9.56 -8.09
N GLY A 48 -22.02 -8.92 -7.70
CA GLY A 48 -22.24 -8.48 -6.32
C GLY A 48 -21.34 -7.29 -5.96
N GLU A 49 -21.24 -7.04 -4.65
CA GLU A 49 -20.42 -5.95 -4.14
C GLU A 49 -18.93 -6.29 -4.17
N PRO A 50 -18.05 -5.32 -4.51
CA PRO A 50 -16.61 -5.51 -4.42
C PRO A 50 -16.16 -5.86 -3.00
N VAL A 51 -15.16 -6.72 -2.90
CA VAL A 51 -14.54 -7.07 -1.61
C VAL A 51 -13.23 -6.32 -1.45
N PHE A 52 -12.86 -5.99 -0.21
CA PHE A 52 -11.60 -5.31 0.07
C PHE A 52 -10.84 -5.89 1.27
N VAL A 53 -9.53 -5.66 1.27
CA VAL A 53 -8.61 -5.99 2.36
C VAL A 53 -7.67 -4.81 2.60
N ASP A 54 -7.45 -4.49 3.87
CA ASP A 54 -6.53 -3.45 4.31
C ASP A 54 -5.18 -4.06 4.70
N MET A 55 -4.10 -3.44 4.25
CA MET A 55 -2.71 -3.89 4.46
C MET A 55 -1.90 -2.75 5.07
N THR A 56 -1.18 -3.03 6.15
CA THR A 56 -0.31 -2.03 6.80
C THR A 56 1.10 -2.08 6.23
N LEU A 57 1.58 -0.96 5.69
CA LEU A 57 2.96 -0.77 5.26
C LEU A 57 3.77 -0.09 6.36
N ASN A 58 4.70 -0.82 6.96
CA ASN A 58 5.67 -0.28 7.90
C ASN A 58 6.99 -0.02 7.17
N VAL A 59 7.43 1.24 7.14
CA VAL A 59 8.72 1.63 6.56
C VAL A 59 9.77 1.69 7.66
N LEU A 60 10.70 0.74 7.61
CA LEU A 60 11.79 0.66 8.58
C LEU A 60 12.90 1.61 8.19
N CYS A 61 13.22 2.54 9.08
CA CYS A 61 14.36 3.44 8.96
C CYS A 61 15.45 2.89 9.87
N ARG A 62 16.71 2.86 9.41
CA ARG A 62 17.81 2.59 10.33
C ARG A 62 18.00 3.82 11.21
N THR A 63 17.49 3.76 12.43
CA THR A 63 17.73 4.83 13.40
C THR A 63 19.02 4.53 14.15
N LEU A 64 19.74 5.57 14.58
CA LEU A 64 20.94 5.39 15.42
C LEU A 64 20.64 4.60 16.70
N TRP A 65 19.36 4.55 17.12
CA TRP A 65 18.90 3.79 18.26
C TRP A 65 18.84 2.28 18.01
N ASP A 66 18.50 1.83 16.80
CA ASP A 66 18.50 0.40 16.45
C ASP A 66 19.91 -0.20 16.53
N ASP A 67 20.93 0.60 16.16
CA ASP A 67 22.35 0.22 16.22
C ASP A 67 22.91 0.21 17.66
N ILE A 68 22.28 0.94 18.58
CA ILE A 68 22.63 0.93 20.01
C ILE A 68 21.98 -0.27 20.72
N LEU A 69 20.76 -0.66 20.33
CA LEU A 69 20.00 -1.75 20.95
C LEU A 69 20.43 -3.15 20.47
N THR A 70 21.23 -3.24 19.40
CA THR A 70 21.81 -4.51 18.91
C THR A 70 23.24 -4.77 19.41
N LYS A 71 23.72 -3.99 20.39
CA LYS A 71 24.99 -4.23 21.11
C LYS A 71 24.79 -4.74 22.53
#